data_AF-A0A7N8XMW6-F1
#
_entry.id   AF-A0A7N8XMW6-F1
#
_cell.length_a   1.000
_cell.length_b   1.000
_cell.length_c   1.000
_cell.angle_alpha   90.00
_cell.angle_beta   90.00
_cell.angle_gamma   90.00
#
_symmetry.space_group_name_H-M   'P 1'
#
loop_
_entity.id
_entity.type
_entity.pdbx_description
1 polymer ?
#
loop_
_entity_poly.entity_id
_entity_poly.type
_entity_poly.pdbx_seq_one_letter_code
_entity_poly.pdbx_strand_id
1 'polypeptide(L)'
;LSYIRCGCHQTTCYDFPSMLIDNAYDPDVSAKQFWIDKTVVKDQDCLTFMDNGYGLDLRTMHKMLSFGFSDKTTVKGVQPIGIYGNGFKSGSMRLGKDAIVFSKSKSTSCVGMLSQTYLEKIGAEQIIVPIVLREEDKASLQDILRYSPFTTQEELLTQLDVISPPWSTGKTGTRIIIWNLRRTSTGALEFDFEKDRYDIQIPSEVYDEMTDTFPQPQLSSHIPKSTYSLRVRSNSVYVLKIVYDFLCLTQTSC
;
A
#
# COMPACT_ATOMS: atom_id res chain seq x y z
N LEU A 1 10.21 -16.06 8.14
CA LEU A 1 10.15 -15.23 6.90
C LEU A 1 9.31 -15.84 5.77
N SER A 2 9.24 -17.17 5.62
CA SER A 2 8.40 -17.85 4.61
C SER A 2 6.90 -17.51 4.66
N TYR A 3 6.38 -17.05 5.80
CA TYR A 3 5.00 -16.55 5.94
C TYR A 3 4.74 -15.17 5.29
N ILE A 4 5.78 -14.40 4.96
CA ILE A 4 5.65 -13.12 4.23
C ILE A 4 5.67 -13.36 2.70
N ARG A 5 6.14 -14.53 2.26
CA ARG A 5 5.94 -14.99 0.87
C ARG A 5 4.52 -15.48 0.73
N CYS A 6 3.59 -14.56 0.44
CA CYS A 6 2.27 -14.97 -0.01
C CYS A 6 2.41 -15.68 -1.36
N GLY A 7 2.44 -17.01 -1.33
CA GLY A 7 2.14 -17.86 -2.47
C GLY A 7 0.65 -17.74 -2.73
N CYS A 8 0.27 -16.95 -3.73
CA CYS A 8 -1.10 -16.91 -4.21
C CYS A 8 -1.14 -17.71 -5.52
N HIS A 9 -1.72 -18.90 -5.46
CA HIS A 9 -1.80 -19.87 -6.56
C HIS A 9 -2.94 -19.60 -7.55
N GLN A 10 -3.57 -18.42 -7.57
CA GLN A 10 -4.73 -18.17 -8.44
C GLN A 10 -5.15 -16.70 -8.65
N THR A 11 -4.44 -15.72 -8.11
CA THR A 11 -4.84 -14.30 -8.19
C THR A 11 -3.99 -13.51 -9.18
N THR A 12 -4.64 -12.69 -9.99
CA THR A 12 -3.97 -11.79 -10.92
C THR A 12 -3.25 -10.68 -10.15
N CYS A 13 -2.20 -10.07 -10.71
CA CYS A 13 -1.40 -9.05 -10.01
C CYS A 13 -2.19 -7.81 -9.56
N TYR A 14 -3.43 -7.64 -10.04
CA TYR A 14 -4.36 -6.58 -9.65
C TYR A 14 -5.10 -6.81 -8.34
N ASP A 15 -5.21 -8.06 -7.87
CA ASP A 15 -5.94 -8.32 -6.63
C ASP A 15 -5.25 -7.63 -5.44
N PHE A 16 -3.96 -7.33 -5.57
CA PHE A 16 -3.13 -6.78 -4.49
C PHE A 16 -3.30 -5.26 -4.28
N PRO A 17 -3.31 -4.38 -5.31
CA PRO A 17 -3.77 -3.01 -5.14
C PRO A 17 -5.25 -2.92 -4.69
N SER A 18 -6.13 -3.78 -5.22
CA SER A 18 -7.54 -3.84 -4.82
C SER A 18 -7.71 -4.13 -3.32
N MET A 19 -6.91 -5.02 -2.73
CA MET A 19 -6.91 -5.28 -1.30
C MET A 19 -6.59 -4.05 -0.42
N LEU A 20 -5.83 -3.08 -0.94
CA LEU A 20 -5.56 -1.82 -0.23
C LEU A 20 -6.74 -0.85 -0.36
N ILE A 21 -7.38 -0.81 -1.54
CA ILE A 21 -8.61 -0.04 -1.78
C ILE A 21 -9.74 -0.55 -0.87
N ASP A 22 -9.90 -1.87 -0.74
CA ASP A 22 -10.90 -2.50 0.14
C ASP A 22 -10.78 -2.01 1.58
N ASN A 23 -9.55 -1.89 2.10
CA ASN A 23 -9.33 -1.41 3.46
C ASN A 23 -9.76 0.05 3.65
N ALA A 24 -9.55 0.91 2.66
CA ALA A 24 -10.01 2.29 2.73
C ALA A 24 -11.52 2.42 2.55
N TYR A 25 -12.11 1.56 1.71
CA TYR A 25 -13.55 1.52 1.45
C TYR A 25 -14.36 0.99 2.64
N ASP A 26 -13.81 0.01 3.37
CA ASP A 26 -14.48 -0.65 4.49
C ASP A 26 -15.03 0.34 5.51
N PRO A 27 -16.18 0.03 6.13
CA PRO A 27 -17.00 1.05 6.78
C PRO A 27 -16.42 1.52 8.13
N ASP A 28 -15.43 0.82 8.68
CA ASP A 28 -14.61 1.25 9.82
C ASP A 28 -13.61 2.35 9.45
N VAL A 29 -13.14 2.40 8.20
CA VAL A 29 -12.29 3.48 7.67
C VAL A 29 -13.14 4.53 6.95
N SER A 30 -14.10 4.11 6.14
CA SER A 30 -15.12 4.92 5.46
C SER A 30 -14.54 6.10 4.65
N ALA A 31 -13.43 5.87 3.96
CA ALA A 31 -12.81 6.88 3.13
C ALA A 31 -13.78 7.39 2.06
N LYS A 32 -13.67 8.67 1.71
CA LYS A 32 -14.41 9.29 0.59
C LYS A 32 -13.59 9.38 -0.67
N GLN A 33 -12.28 9.46 -0.50
CA GLN A 33 -11.31 9.54 -1.57
C GLN A 33 -10.13 8.63 -1.25
N PHE A 34 -9.59 8.04 -2.32
CA PHE A 34 -8.40 7.21 -2.26
C PHE A 34 -7.46 7.67 -3.37
N TRP A 35 -6.19 7.91 -3.03
CA TRP A 35 -5.17 8.35 -3.96
C TRP A 35 -4.14 7.24 -4.15
N ILE A 36 -3.78 7.00 -5.41
CA ILE A 36 -2.71 6.08 -5.78
C ILE A 36 -1.71 6.87 -6.61
N ASP A 37 -0.45 6.85 -6.17
CA ASP A 37 0.60 7.63 -6.81
C ASP A 37 1.95 6.89 -6.74
N LYS A 38 2.81 7.10 -7.73
CA LYS A 38 4.16 6.58 -7.86
C LYS A 38 5.10 7.74 -7.60
N THR A 39 5.86 7.65 -6.53
CA THR A 39 6.81 8.68 -6.13
C THR A 39 8.23 8.14 -6.15
N VAL A 40 9.20 9.05 -6.06
CA VAL A 40 10.59 8.71 -5.82
C VAL A 40 11.01 9.33 -4.50
N VAL A 41 11.47 8.52 -3.56
CA VAL A 41 11.96 8.97 -2.25
C VAL A 41 13.43 8.60 -2.16
N LYS A 42 14.34 9.59 -2.18
CA LYS A 42 15.80 9.37 -2.18
C LYS A 42 16.24 8.33 -3.22
N ASP A 43 15.90 8.60 -4.48
CA ASP A 43 16.21 7.75 -5.65
C ASP A 43 15.58 6.35 -5.63
N GLN A 44 14.70 6.06 -4.68
CA GLN A 44 13.96 4.81 -4.59
C GLN A 44 12.55 4.98 -5.17
N ASP A 45 12.21 4.16 -6.17
CA ASP A 45 10.83 4.04 -6.65
C ASP A 45 9.90 3.53 -5.54
N CYS A 46 8.83 4.28 -5.31
CA CYS A 46 7.82 4.01 -4.29
C CYS A 46 6.42 4.03 -4.87
N LEU A 47 5.55 3.13 -4.40
CA LEU A 47 4.12 3.18 -4.67
C LEU A 47 3.41 3.63 -3.39
N THR A 48 2.57 4.65 -3.53
CA THR A 48 1.89 5.30 -2.42
C THR A 48 0.38 5.14 -2.55
N PHE A 49 -0.26 4.87 -1.42
CA PHE A 49 -1.70 4.73 -1.29
C PHE A 49 -2.14 5.61 -0.14
N MET A 50 -3.07 6.52 -0.38
CA MET A 50 -3.55 7.43 0.64
C MET A 50 -5.06 7.46 0.67
N ASP A 51 -5.64 7.55 1.85
CA ASP A 51 -7.07 7.73 2.05
C ASP A 51 -7.35 8.87 3.03
N ASN A 52 -8.57 9.40 2.99
CA ASN A 52 -9.08 10.40 3.92
C ASN A 52 -10.13 9.82 4.88
N GLY A 53 -10.04 8.53 5.19
CA GLY A 53 -10.89 7.84 6.15
C GLY A 53 -10.54 8.19 7.58
N TYR A 54 -11.03 7.40 8.54
CA TYR A 54 -10.90 7.70 9.97
C TYR A 54 -9.49 7.52 10.56
N GLY A 55 -8.56 6.94 9.80
CA GLY A 55 -7.22 6.61 10.25
C GLY A 55 -7.20 5.52 11.32
N LEU A 56 -6.01 5.28 11.87
CA LEU A 56 -5.73 4.18 12.79
C LEU A 56 -5.22 4.74 14.12
N ASP A 57 -5.69 4.14 15.22
CA ASP A 57 -5.03 4.28 16.51
C ASP A 57 -3.91 3.23 16.67
N LEU A 58 -3.15 3.31 17.77
CA LEU A 58 -2.03 2.39 18.02
C LEU A 58 -2.46 0.92 18.01
N ARG A 59 -3.60 0.62 18.63
CA ARG A 59 -4.12 -0.75 18.74
C ARG A 59 -4.50 -1.29 17.36
N THR A 60 -5.14 -0.47 16.54
CA THR A 60 -5.58 -0.84 15.19
C THR A 60 -4.39 -0.96 14.24
N MET A 61 -3.40 -0.06 14.35
CA MET A 61 -2.12 -0.17 13.63
C MET A 61 -1.42 -1.50 13.96
N HIS A 62 -1.29 -1.83 15.24
CA HIS A 62 -0.67 -3.08 15.67
C HIS A 62 -1.40 -4.31 15.10
N LYS A 63 -2.74 -4.33 15.12
CA LYS A 63 -3.54 -5.41 14.53
C LYS A 63 -3.41 -5.46 13.00
N MET A 64 -3.41 -4.31 12.34
CA MET A 64 -3.22 -4.22 10.88
C MET A 64 -1.87 -4.82 10.45
N LEU A 65 -0.81 -4.60 11.23
CA LEU A 65 0.53 -5.15 10.96
C LEU A 65 0.69 -6.62 11.45
N SER A 66 -0.14 -7.08 12.38
CA SER A 66 -0.12 -8.46 12.92
C SER A 66 -0.98 -9.43 12.11
N PHE A 67 -0.53 -10.65 11.86
CA PHE A 67 -1.27 -11.63 11.05
C PHE A 67 -2.52 -12.18 11.75
N GLY A 68 -3.59 -12.42 10.99
CA GLY A 68 -4.80 -13.11 11.47
C GLY A 68 -5.76 -12.29 12.35
N PHE A 69 -5.55 -10.98 12.50
CA PHE A 69 -6.46 -10.11 13.24
C PHE A 69 -7.38 -9.32 12.31
N SER A 70 -8.70 -9.50 12.48
CA SER A 70 -9.73 -8.62 11.93
C SER A 70 -10.89 -8.52 12.91
N ASP A 71 -11.20 -7.31 13.37
CA ASP A 71 -12.39 -7.01 14.17
C ASP A 71 -13.44 -6.23 13.36
N LYS A 72 -13.35 -6.30 12.03
CA LYS A 72 -14.25 -5.54 11.16
C LYS A 72 -15.67 -6.05 11.32
N THR A 73 -16.60 -5.13 11.59
CA THR A 73 -18.02 -5.41 11.78
C THR A 73 -18.86 -4.56 10.84
N THR A 74 -20.09 -4.99 10.62
CA THR A 74 -21.06 -4.22 9.84
C THR A 74 -21.33 -2.88 10.54
N VAL A 75 -21.12 -1.77 9.83
CA VAL A 75 -21.43 -0.42 10.32
C VAL A 75 -22.47 0.19 9.39
N LYS A 76 -23.58 0.69 9.97
CA LYS A 76 -24.70 1.28 9.21
C LYS A 76 -25.24 0.39 8.08
N GLY A 77 -25.27 -0.93 8.31
CA GLY A 77 -25.78 -1.91 7.33
C GLY A 77 -24.81 -2.24 6.18
N VAL A 78 -23.63 -1.62 6.14
CA VAL A 78 -22.59 -1.94 5.16
C VAL A 78 -21.66 -3.01 5.74
N GLN A 79 -21.53 -4.15 5.04
CA GLN A 79 -20.61 -5.21 5.42
C GLN A 79 -19.18 -4.89 4.97
N PRO A 80 -18.16 -5.18 5.80
CA PRO A 80 -16.77 -5.05 5.40
C PRO A 80 -16.37 -6.14 4.40
N ILE A 81 -15.52 -5.79 3.45
CA ILE A 81 -14.85 -6.67 2.48
C ILE A 81 -13.71 -7.42 3.17
N GLY A 82 -12.89 -6.72 3.98
CA GLY A 82 -11.67 -7.23 4.60
C GLY A 82 -11.88 -8.11 5.83
N ILE A 83 -12.49 -9.29 5.69
CA ILE A 83 -12.82 -10.17 6.83
C ILE A 83 -11.65 -11.02 7.35
N TYR A 84 -10.63 -11.30 6.53
CA TYR A 84 -9.57 -12.27 6.86
C TYR A 84 -8.40 -11.67 7.65
N GLY A 85 -8.30 -10.35 7.74
CA GLY A 85 -7.19 -9.70 8.43
C GLY A 85 -5.83 -9.84 7.74
N ASN A 86 -5.78 -10.22 6.47
CA ASN A 86 -4.52 -10.42 5.73
C ASN A 86 -4.31 -9.47 4.54
N GLY A 87 -5.34 -8.74 4.12
CA GLY A 87 -5.32 -7.96 2.87
C GLY A 87 -4.19 -6.94 2.76
N PHE A 88 -3.91 -6.19 3.84
CA PHE A 88 -2.76 -5.28 3.86
C PHE A 88 -1.43 -6.03 3.66
N LYS A 89 -1.20 -7.14 4.38
CA LYS A 89 0.08 -7.87 4.33
C LYS A 89 0.28 -8.52 2.97
N SER A 90 -0.71 -9.24 2.47
CA SER A 90 -0.64 -9.88 1.15
C SER A 90 -0.51 -8.85 0.04
N GLY A 91 -1.32 -7.79 0.09
CA GLY A 91 -1.30 -6.68 -0.86
C GLY A 91 0.07 -6.00 -0.90
N SER A 92 0.54 -5.51 0.24
CA SER A 92 1.81 -4.77 0.32
C SER A 92 3.03 -5.62 -0.05
N MET A 93 3.11 -6.84 0.49
CA MET A 93 4.26 -7.74 0.27
C MET A 93 4.29 -8.38 -1.12
N ARG A 94 3.19 -8.28 -1.88
CA ARG A 94 3.20 -8.60 -3.32
C ARG A 94 3.73 -7.43 -4.13
N LEU A 95 3.43 -6.19 -3.76
CA LEU A 95 3.84 -5.00 -4.51
C LEU A 95 5.32 -4.66 -4.30
N GLY A 96 5.83 -4.83 -3.10
CA GLY A 96 7.24 -4.61 -2.77
C GLY A 96 7.69 -5.41 -1.56
N LYS A 97 8.98 -5.35 -1.26
CA LYS A 97 9.53 -6.05 -0.08
C LYS A 97 9.19 -5.36 1.24
N ASP A 98 8.93 -4.06 1.17
CA ASP A 98 8.90 -3.22 2.36
C ASP A 98 7.79 -2.17 2.26
N ALA A 99 7.11 -1.93 3.39
CA ALA A 99 6.02 -0.98 3.50
C ALA A 99 6.07 -0.22 4.83
N ILE A 100 5.68 1.05 4.79
CA ILE A 100 5.54 1.93 5.93
C ILE A 100 4.17 2.58 5.87
N VAL A 101 3.51 2.66 7.02
CA VAL A 101 2.15 3.15 7.18
C VAL A 101 2.19 4.35 8.09
N PHE A 102 1.79 5.49 7.57
CA PHE A 102 1.52 6.71 8.32
C PHE A 102 0.01 6.81 8.51
N SER A 103 -0.46 7.03 9.74
CA SER A 103 -1.89 7.18 9.97
C SER A 103 -2.19 8.24 11.00
N LYS A 104 -3.24 9.01 10.75
CA LYS A 104 -3.76 10.05 11.66
C LYS A 104 -5.22 9.75 11.95
N SER A 105 -5.50 9.43 13.20
CA SER A 105 -6.86 9.41 13.73
C SER A 105 -7.22 10.77 14.32
N LYS A 106 -8.43 10.90 14.88
CA LYS A 106 -8.86 12.14 15.55
C LYS A 106 -8.00 12.50 16.76
N SER A 107 -7.38 11.52 17.39
CA SER A 107 -6.68 11.68 18.68
C SER A 107 -5.20 11.33 18.62
N THR A 108 -4.75 10.62 17.59
CA THR A 108 -3.40 10.07 17.52
C THR A 108 -2.83 10.11 16.11
N SER A 109 -1.50 10.17 16.02
CA SER A 109 -0.75 9.95 14.78
C SER A 109 0.24 8.83 15.05
N CYS A 110 0.33 7.84 14.16
CA CYS A 110 1.27 6.74 14.33
C CYS A 110 1.93 6.36 13.01
N VAL A 111 3.14 5.82 13.13
CA VAL A 111 3.95 5.31 12.02
C VAL A 111 4.28 3.85 12.32
N GLY A 112 4.01 2.95 11.38
CA GLY A 112 4.33 1.53 11.52
C GLY A 112 5.05 1.00 10.30
N MET A 113 6.00 0.09 10.48
CA MET A 113 6.80 -0.48 9.38
C MET A 113 6.68 -2.00 9.33
N LEU A 114 6.41 -2.53 8.13
CA LEU A 114 6.48 -3.95 7.80
C LEU A 114 7.50 -4.12 6.68
N SER A 115 8.71 -4.58 7.03
CA SER A 115 9.84 -4.62 6.11
C SER A 115 10.54 -5.98 6.15
N GLN A 116 10.57 -6.67 4.99
CA GLN A 116 11.37 -7.89 4.84
C GLN A 116 12.86 -7.56 4.95
N THR A 117 13.29 -6.44 4.38
CA THR A 117 14.68 -5.99 4.42
C THR A 117 15.16 -5.77 5.86
N TYR A 118 14.36 -5.09 6.69
CA TYR A 118 14.62 -4.91 8.12
C TYR A 118 14.78 -6.25 8.83
N LEU A 119 13.80 -7.15 8.69
CA LEU A 119 13.79 -8.45 9.36
C LEU A 119 14.99 -9.31 8.95
N GLU A 120 15.36 -9.31 7.67
CA GLU A 120 16.55 -10.00 7.17
C GLU A 120 17.84 -9.39 7.76
N LYS A 121 17.94 -8.06 7.83
CA LYS A 121 19.14 -7.36 8.33
C LYS A 121 19.39 -7.58 9.82
N ILE A 122 18.35 -7.72 10.62
CA ILE A 122 18.49 -8.00 12.06
C ILE A 122 18.53 -9.51 12.36
N GLY A 123 18.42 -10.37 11.34
CA GLY A 123 18.37 -11.83 11.52
C GLY A 123 17.14 -12.30 12.30
N ALA A 124 15.99 -11.64 12.12
CA ALA A 124 14.80 -11.95 12.89
C ALA A 124 14.22 -13.33 12.53
N GLU A 125 14.05 -14.17 13.55
CA GLU A 125 13.33 -15.44 13.41
C GLU A 125 11.80 -15.25 13.43
N GLN A 126 11.33 -14.18 14.07
CA GLN A 126 9.93 -13.80 14.20
C GLN A 126 9.64 -12.47 13.53
N ILE A 127 8.37 -12.21 13.21
CA ILE A 127 7.96 -10.96 12.59
C ILE A 127 7.93 -9.87 13.67
N ILE A 128 8.83 -8.91 13.56
CA ILE A 128 8.92 -7.71 14.40
C ILE A 128 8.43 -6.51 13.58
N VAL A 129 7.51 -5.74 14.15
CA VAL A 129 6.91 -4.57 13.49
C VAL A 129 7.17 -3.32 14.32
N PRO A 130 8.15 -2.47 13.93
CA PRO A 130 8.38 -1.20 14.59
C PRO A 130 7.15 -0.29 14.45
N ILE A 131 6.66 0.23 15.57
CA ILE A 131 5.56 1.20 15.61
C ILE A 131 5.95 2.37 16.52
N VAL A 132 5.72 3.59 16.05
CA VAL A 132 5.97 4.85 16.75
C VAL A 132 4.66 5.62 16.87
N LEU A 133 4.28 5.96 18.09
CA LEU A 133 3.17 6.86 18.41
C LEU A 133 3.69 8.20 18.96
N ARG A 134 4.79 8.14 19.73
CA ARG A 134 5.40 9.29 20.41
C ARG A 134 6.92 9.22 20.30
N GLU A 135 7.59 10.35 20.56
CA GLU A 135 9.07 10.41 20.59
C GLU A 135 9.71 9.45 21.61
N GLU A 136 8.93 8.98 22.58
CA GLU A 136 9.33 8.04 23.62
C GLU A 136 9.58 6.61 23.08
N ASP A 137 9.05 6.26 21.90
CA ASP A 137 9.23 4.96 21.23
C ASP A 137 10.61 4.82 20.56
N LYS A 138 11.68 5.16 21.31
CA LYS A 138 13.04 5.38 20.78
C LYS A 138 13.61 4.21 19.98
N ALA A 139 13.37 2.97 20.39
CA ALA A 139 13.88 1.78 19.69
C ALA A 139 13.19 1.61 18.33
N SER A 140 11.85 1.66 18.30
CA SER A 140 11.07 1.60 17.06
C SER A 140 11.42 2.75 16.11
N LEU A 141 11.59 3.96 16.66
CA LEU A 141 11.98 5.12 15.88
C LEU A 141 13.35 4.93 15.25
N GLN A 142 14.36 4.47 16.01
CA GLN A 142 15.69 4.18 15.47
C GLN A 142 15.65 3.14 14.36
N ASP A 143 14.86 2.08 14.50
CA ASP A 143 14.70 1.06 13.46
C ASP A 143 14.05 1.64 12.19
N ILE A 144 12.99 2.43 12.33
CA ILE A 144 12.34 3.07 11.17
C ILE A 144 13.31 4.03 10.47
N LEU A 145 14.03 4.87 11.23
CA LEU A 145 14.98 5.83 10.67
C LEU A 145 16.18 5.16 9.98
N ARG A 146 16.53 3.95 10.42
CA ARG A 146 17.67 3.20 9.86
C ARG A 146 17.31 2.38 8.62
N TYR A 147 16.10 1.81 8.58
CA TYR A 147 15.74 0.81 7.57
C TYR A 147 14.63 1.25 6.61
N SER A 148 13.98 2.39 6.84
CA SER A 148 13.05 2.99 5.89
C SER A 148 13.74 4.02 4.97
N PRO A 149 13.07 4.49 3.90
CA PRO A 149 13.56 5.60 3.08
C PRO A 149 13.65 6.94 3.83
N PHE A 150 13.02 7.04 5.00
CA PHE A 150 12.98 8.24 5.83
C PHE A 150 14.00 8.10 6.97
N THR A 151 15.03 8.94 6.95
CA THR A 151 16.21 8.87 7.83
C THR A 151 16.19 9.92 8.93
N THR A 152 15.22 10.84 8.92
CA THR A 152 15.03 11.83 9.98
C THR A 152 13.59 11.84 10.50
N GLN A 153 13.39 12.34 11.72
CA GLN A 153 12.05 12.45 12.30
C GLN A 153 11.21 13.48 11.54
N GLU A 154 11.84 14.54 11.06
CA GLU A 154 11.22 15.60 10.26
C GLU A 154 10.64 15.06 8.94
N GLU A 155 11.34 14.12 8.31
CA GLU A 155 10.85 13.43 7.11
C GLU A 155 9.60 12.58 7.40
N LEU A 156 9.56 11.88 8.53
CA LEU A 156 8.38 11.14 8.97
C LEU A 156 7.19 12.06 9.27
N LEU A 157 7.45 13.19 9.96
CA LEU A 157 6.44 14.21 10.25
C LEU A 157 5.88 14.82 8.96
N THR A 158 6.75 15.08 7.97
CA THR A 158 6.32 15.60 6.66
C THR A 158 5.32 14.66 5.99
N GLN A 159 5.51 13.34 6.08
CA GLN A 159 4.54 12.38 5.53
C GLN A 159 3.20 12.36 6.29
N LEU A 160 3.22 12.61 7.60
CA LEU A 160 2.00 12.79 8.39
C LEU A 160 1.27 14.10 8.03
N ASP A 161 2.01 15.16 7.71
CA ASP A 161 1.41 16.44 7.31
C ASP A 161 0.75 16.40 5.94
N VAL A 162 1.22 15.52 5.04
CA VAL A 162 0.55 15.25 3.75
C VAL A 162 -0.89 14.74 3.96
N ILE A 163 -1.17 13.97 5.02
CA ILE A 163 -2.52 13.47 5.34
C ILE A 163 -3.46 14.61 5.78
N SER A 164 -2.92 15.63 6.44
CA SER A 164 -3.68 16.77 6.97
C SER A 164 -3.00 18.08 6.57
N PRO A 165 -3.12 18.52 5.30
CA PRO A 165 -2.42 19.72 4.86
C PRO A 165 -2.87 20.95 5.68
N PRO A 166 -1.98 21.95 5.86
CA PRO A 166 -2.14 23.05 6.83
C PRO A 166 -3.44 23.87 6.69
N TRP A 167 -4.02 23.87 5.50
CA TRP A 167 -5.26 24.58 5.17
C TRP A 167 -6.53 23.78 5.54
N SER A 168 -6.40 22.61 6.15
CA SER A 168 -7.53 21.75 6.53
C SER A 168 -7.61 21.51 8.04
N THR A 169 -8.74 21.88 8.64
CA THR A 169 -9.03 21.65 10.05
C THR A 169 -9.40 20.18 10.28
N GLY A 170 -8.45 19.40 10.81
CA GLY A 170 -8.67 18.06 11.34
C GLY A 170 -9.05 17.02 10.28
N LYS A 171 -8.07 16.56 9.49
CA LYS A 171 -8.27 15.45 8.56
C LYS A 171 -7.55 14.20 9.06
N THR A 172 -8.33 13.17 9.30
CA THR A 172 -7.86 11.81 9.51
C THR A 172 -7.54 11.15 8.16
N GLY A 173 -6.79 10.07 8.21
CA GLY A 173 -6.48 9.29 7.03
C GLY A 173 -5.29 8.38 7.25
N THR A 174 -4.99 7.58 6.23
CA THR A 174 -3.83 6.69 6.22
C THR A 174 -3.07 6.89 4.92
N ARG A 175 -1.74 6.89 4.99
CA ARG A 175 -0.82 6.92 3.87
C ARG A 175 0.13 5.73 3.98
N ILE A 176 0.06 4.83 3.03
CA ILE A 176 0.93 3.66 2.90
C ILE A 176 1.95 3.97 1.81
N ILE A 177 3.23 3.71 2.08
CA ILE A 177 4.31 3.82 1.11
C ILE A 177 5.00 2.47 1.02
N ILE A 178 5.07 1.93 -0.19
CA ILE A 178 5.70 0.64 -0.49
C ILE A 178 6.93 0.91 -1.34
N TRP A 179 8.08 0.36 -0.94
CA TRP A 179 9.34 0.46 -1.67
C TRP A 179 9.96 -0.91 -1.88
N ASN A 180 11.12 -0.93 -2.54
CA ASN A 180 11.71 -2.17 -3.06
C ASN A 180 10.67 -2.94 -3.88
N LEU A 181 10.07 -2.22 -4.82
CA LEU A 181 9.02 -2.71 -5.71
C LEU A 181 9.51 -3.90 -6.52
N ARG A 182 8.59 -4.79 -6.86
CA ARG A 182 8.93 -5.94 -7.70
C ARG A 182 9.34 -5.52 -9.10
N ARG A 183 10.30 -6.27 -9.61
CA ARG A 183 10.89 -6.09 -10.93
C ARG A 183 10.87 -7.41 -11.68
N THR A 184 10.74 -7.31 -12.99
CA THR A 184 10.79 -8.43 -13.93
C THR A 184 12.21 -9.03 -13.99
N SER A 185 12.34 -10.13 -14.71
CA SER A 185 13.62 -10.77 -15.03
C SER A 185 14.62 -9.81 -15.71
N THR A 186 14.11 -8.80 -16.44
CA THR A 186 14.90 -7.77 -17.13
C THR A 186 15.26 -6.58 -16.23
N GLY A 187 14.77 -6.53 -14.99
CA GLY A 187 15.03 -5.46 -14.02
C GLY A 187 14.08 -4.26 -14.12
N ALA A 188 13.14 -4.27 -15.08
CA ALA A 188 12.08 -3.27 -15.17
C ALA A 188 11.04 -3.46 -14.06
N LEU A 189 10.28 -2.42 -13.70
CA LEU A 189 9.17 -2.56 -12.75
C LEU A 189 8.07 -3.46 -13.36
N GLU A 190 7.43 -4.29 -12.52
CA GLU A 190 6.32 -5.15 -12.99
C GLU A 190 5.08 -4.36 -13.44
N PHE A 191 4.97 -3.10 -13.03
CA PHE A 191 3.88 -2.19 -13.42
C PHE A 191 4.42 -1.03 -14.25
N ASP A 192 3.63 -0.64 -15.26
CA ASP A 192 3.83 0.53 -16.09
C ASP A 192 3.07 1.73 -15.50
N PHE A 193 3.81 2.80 -15.27
CA PHE A 193 3.32 4.09 -14.76
C PHE A 193 3.47 5.23 -15.80
N GLU A 194 4.05 4.95 -16.96
CA GLU A 194 4.45 5.95 -17.96
C GLU A 194 3.45 6.04 -19.12
N LYS A 195 2.92 4.90 -19.57
CA LYS A 195 2.02 4.84 -20.74
C LYS A 195 0.71 5.60 -20.55
N ASP A 196 0.18 5.62 -19.32
CA ASP A 196 -0.97 6.45 -18.93
C ASP A 196 -0.72 6.99 -17.52
N ARG A 197 -0.44 8.29 -17.42
CA ARG A 197 -0.17 8.99 -16.15
C ARG A 197 -1.32 8.99 -15.14
N TYR A 198 -2.46 8.43 -15.50
CA TYR A 198 -3.63 8.27 -14.65
C TYR A 198 -4.01 6.81 -14.44
N ASP A 199 -3.09 5.88 -14.68
CA ASP A 199 -3.36 4.45 -14.59
C ASP A 199 -2.12 3.65 -14.17
N ILE A 200 -2.36 2.53 -13.50
CA ILE A 200 -1.33 1.52 -13.25
C ILE A 200 -1.64 0.36 -14.18
N GLN A 201 -0.75 0.14 -15.15
CA GLN A 201 -0.94 -0.91 -16.15
C GLN A 201 0.05 -2.06 -15.94
N ILE A 202 -0.34 -3.25 -16.36
CA ILE A 202 0.60 -4.38 -16.47
C ILE A 202 1.12 -4.38 -17.90
N PRO A 203 2.45 -4.32 -18.11
CA PRO A 203 3.05 -4.49 -19.42
C PRO A 203 2.66 -5.82 -20.05
N SER A 204 2.52 -5.87 -21.36
CA SER A 204 2.16 -7.10 -22.08
C SER A 204 3.18 -8.22 -21.83
N GLU A 205 4.46 -7.89 -21.68
CA GLU A 205 5.53 -8.84 -21.39
C GLU A 205 5.31 -9.57 -20.06
N VAL A 206 4.83 -8.84 -19.05
CA VAL A 206 4.51 -9.39 -17.72
C VAL A 206 3.24 -10.24 -17.77
N TYR A 207 2.27 -9.84 -18.60
CA TYR A 207 1.07 -10.63 -18.83
C TYR A 207 1.39 -11.96 -19.51
N ASP A 208 2.23 -11.94 -20.55
CA ASP A 208 2.62 -13.12 -21.31
C ASP A 208 3.38 -14.13 -20.44
N GLU A 209 4.35 -13.66 -19.62
CA GLU A 209 5.06 -14.50 -18.63
C GLU A 209 4.08 -15.19 -17.63
N MET A 210 2.99 -14.52 -17.25
CA MET A 210 1.97 -15.10 -16.37
C MET A 210 1.12 -16.14 -17.08
N THR A 211 0.77 -15.92 -18.35
CA THR A 211 -0.04 -16.87 -19.13
C THR A 211 0.73 -18.16 -19.44
N ASP A 212 2.05 -18.07 -19.66
CA ASP A 212 2.91 -19.24 -19.82
C ASP A 212 3.01 -20.05 -18.52
N THR A 213 2.99 -19.38 -17.38
CA THR A 213 3.07 -20.03 -16.06
C THR A 213 1.72 -20.62 -15.63
N PHE A 214 0.61 -20.01 -16.03
CA PHE A 214 -0.76 -20.44 -15.69
C PHE A 214 -1.66 -20.38 -16.93
N PRO A 215 -1.75 -21.48 -17.72
CA PRO A 215 -2.57 -21.52 -18.92
C PRO A 215 -4.05 -21.31 -18.58
N GLN A 216 -4.60 -20.14 -18.89
CA GLN A 216 -6.05 -19.93 -18.88
C GLN A 216 -6.67 -20.47 -20.17
N PRO A 217 -7.92 -21.00 -20.14
CA PRO A 217 -8.57 -21.47 -21.35
C PRO A 217 -8.69 -20.32 -22.35
N GLN A 218 -8.12 -20.48 -23.54
CA GLN A 218 -8.08 -19.46 -24.57
C GLN A 218 -9.50 -19.03 -24.95
N LEU A 219 -9.92 -17.86 -24.48
CA LEU A 219 -11.17 -17.25 -24.89
C LEU A 219 -10.94 -15.79 -25.30
N SER A 220 -11.05 -15.58 -26.60
CA SER A 220 -11.02 -14.31 -27.36
C SER A 220 -9.65 -13.69 -27.66
N SER A 221 -9.50 -13.19 -28.88
CA SER A 221 -8.37 -12.38 -29.37
C SER A 221 -8.33 -10.96 -28.77
N HIS A 222 -9.13 -10.68 -27.75
CA HIS A 222 -9.29 -9.35 -27.17
C HIS A 222 -9.33 -9.41 -25.65
N ILE A 223 -8.19 -9.18 -25.02
CA ILE A 223 -8.08 -9.08 -23.55
C ILE A 223 -8.84 -7.83 -23.09
N PRO A 224 -9.84 -7.95 -22.19
CA PRO A 224 -10.55 -6.80 -21.65
C PRO A 224 -9.60 -5.80 -20.98
N LYS A 225 -9.86 -4.50 -21.15
CA LYS A 225 -9.02 -3.46 -20.52
C LYS A 225 -8.98 -3.55 -18.99
N SER A 226 -10.06 -4.03 -18.37
CA SER A 226 -10.11 -4.32 -16.92
C SER A 226 -9.13 -5.40 -16.46
N THR A 227 -8.55 -6.17 -17.39
CA THR A 227 -7.54 -7.19 -17.10
C THR A 227 -6.14 -6.60 -17.01
N TYR A 228 -5.87 -5.42 -17.59
CA TYR A 228 -4.53 -4.80 -17.57
C TYR A 228 -4.49 -3.32 -17.12
N SER A 229 -5.62 -2.74 -16.73
CA SER A 229 -5.74 -1.34 -16.27
C SER A 229 -6.38 -1.32 -14.88
N LEU A 230 -5.62 -0.87 -13.87
CA LEU A 230 -6.15 -0.74 -12.51
C LEU A 230 -7.27 0.30 -12.46
N ARG A 231 -7.17 1.41 -13.19
CA ARG A 231 -8.23 2.43 -13.22
C ARG A 231 -9.55 1.86 -13.75
N VAL A 232 -9.53 1.11 -14.85
CA VAL A 232 -10.75 0.53 -15.44
C VAL A 232 -11.33 -0.54 -14.52
N ARG A 233 -10.49 -1.39 -13.92
CA ARG A 233 -10.93 -2.39 -12.94
C ARG A 233 -11.60 -1.72 -11.74
N SER A 234 -10.90 -0.79 -11.10
CA SER A 234 -11.38 -0.14 -9.87
C SER A 234 -12.67 0.65 -10.08
N ASN A 235 -12.81 1.37 -11.20
CA ASN A 235 -14.05 2.09 -11.53
C ASN A 235 -15.26 1.16 -11.77
N SER A 236 -15.01 -0.12 -12.08
CA SER A 236 -16.08 -1.10 -12.28
C SER A 236 -16.49 -1.79 -10.97
N VAL A 237 -15.63 -1.78 -9.95
CA VAL A 237 -15.82 -2.49 -8.68
C VAL A 237 -16.28 -1.53 -7.57
N TYR A 238 -15.72 -0.33 -7.51
CA TYR A 238 -15.93 0.60 -6.40
C TYR A 238 -16.68 1.85 -6.84
N VAL A 239 -17.55 2.33 -5.95
CA VAL A 239 -18.13 3.69 -6.02
C VAL A 239 -17.25 4.74 -5.33
N LEU A 240 -16.11 4.33 -4.78
CA LEU A 240 -15.13 5.21 -4.14
C LEU A 240 -14.45 6.09 -5.19
N LYS A 241 -14.29 7.39 -4.90
CA LYS A 241 -13.53 8.27 -5.79
C LYS A 241 -12.04 7.95 -5.66
N ILE A 242 -11.53 7.22 -6.64
CA ILE A 242 -10.10 6.89 -6.73
C ILE A 242 -9.43 7.88 -7.66
N VAL A 243 -8.36 8.51 -7.17
CA VAL A 243 -7.56 9.48 -7.90
C VAL A 243 -6.20 8.85 -8.19
N TYR A 244 -5.88 8.75 -9.48
CA TYR A 244 -4.57 8.40 -9.97
C TYR A 244 -3.93 9.70 -10.42
N ASP A 245 -2.76 10.05 -9.91
CA ASP A 245 -2.08 11.28 -10.34
C ASP A 245 -0.56 11.13 -10.29
N PHE A 246 0.02 10.54 -11.33
CA PHE A 246 1.48 10.32 -11.44
C PHE A 246 2.24 11.58 -11.90
N LEU A 247 1.67 12.79 -11.74
CA LEU A 247 2.25 14.04 -12.24
C LEU A 247 3.42 14.59 -11.43
N CYS A 248 3.85 13.95 -10.35
CA CYS A 248 4.98 14.43 -9.55
C CYS A 248 6.29 13.69 -9.87
N LEU A 249 6.66 13.62 -11.15
CA LEU A 249 7.99 13.16 -11.56
C LEU A 249 9.03 14.28 -11.65
N THR A 250 8.71 15.55 -11.39
CA THR A 250 9.70 16.65 -11.51
C THR A 250 9.43 17.89 -10.63
N GLN A 251 9.26 17.79 -9.31
CA GLN A 251 9.38 18.97 -8.43
C GLN A 251 10.12 18.67 -7.12
N THR A 252 11.42 18.38 -7.24
CA THR A 252 12.43 18.70 -6.23
C THR A 252 13.61 19.37 -6.92
N SER A 253 13.43 20.62 -7.33
CA SER A 253 14.50 21.57 -7.67
C SER A 253 13.92 22.98 -7.77
N CYS A 254 13.69 23.63 -6.63
CA CYS A 254 14.02 25.04 -6.44
C CYS A 254 14.03 25.38 -4.94
#